data_AF-A0A936YUT8-F1
#
_entry.id   AF-A0A936YUT8-F1
#
_cell.length_a   1.000
_cell.length_b   1.000
_cell.length_c   1.000
_cell.angle_alpha   90.00
_cell.angle_beta   90.00
_cell.angle_gamma   90.00
#
_symmetry.space_group_name_H-M   'P 1'
#
loop_
_entity.id
_entity.type
_entity.pdbx_description
1 polymer ?
#
loop_
_entity_poly.entity_id
_entity_poly.type
_entity_poly.pdbx_seq_one_letter_code
_entity_poly.pdbx_strand_id
1 'polypeptide(L)'
;MVEIFSKHDGPRREDAQVRRLLQQNRGVITQLADQFSGGRYSESKKPKQLPQAEGLIIHIGGSAKPAPEPEPKIRLTTNGRVIAVDVPSGRQLQHFGDIRDRRGLKIFVLATTANGFIAPLDEAKTEALADIDGVVLGPSYSGADLATDIGLRLDIPPET
;
A
#
# COMPACT_ATOMS: atom_id res chain seq x y z
N MET A 1 23.97 -15.19 -43.86
CA MET A 1 22.96 -15.51 -42.83
C MET A 1 23.10 -17.00 -42.55
N VAL A 2 23.57 -17.40 -41.36
CA VAL A 2 23.80 -18.82 -41.03
C VAL A 2 22.97 -19.14 -39.80
N GLU A 3 21.97 -20.01 -39.96
CA GLU A 3 21.19 -20.54 -38.84
C GLU A 3 22.01 -21.62 -38.13
N ILE A 4 22.41 -21.34 -36.89
CA ILE A 4 23.13 -22.29 -36.05
C ILE A 4 22.08 -23.04 -35.23
N PHE A 5 21.78 -24.28 -35.61
CA PHE A 5 20.99 -25.19 -34.77
C PHE A 5 21.92 -25.85 -33.73
N SER A 6 21.82 -25.43 -32.47
CA SER A 6 22.56 -26.08 -31.38
C SER A 6 21.91 -27.44 -31.07
N LYS A 7 22.72 -28.48 -30.83
CA LYS A 7 22.24 -29.79 -30.27
C LYS A 7 21.55 -29.64 -28.91
N HIS A 8 21.60 -28.45 -28.29
CA HIS A 8 20.91 -28.10 -27.04
C HIS A 8 19.64 -27.25 -27.22
N ASP A 9 19.23 -26.89 -28.44
CA ASP A 9 18.01 -26.11 -28.68
C ASP A 9 16.71 -26.93 -28.71
N GLY A 10 16.80 -28.25 -28.52
CA GLY A 10 15.65 -29.13 -28.44
C GLY A 10 15.19 -29.36 -26.98
N PRO A 11 13.87 -29.53 -26.72
CA PRO A 11 13.42 -30.00 -25.42
C PRO A 11 14.10 -31.33 -25.09
N ARG A 12 14.44 -31.54 -23.81
CA ARG A 12 15.15 -32.74 -23.38
C ARG A 12 14.34 -34.00 -23.73
N ARG A 13 15.01 -35.13 -23.93
CA ARG A 13 14.36 -36.35 -24.47
C ARG A 13 13.23 -36.83 -23.53
N GLU A 14 13.44 -36.68 -22.24
CA GLU A 14 12.46 -36.93 -21.18
C GLU A 14 11.23 -36.02 -21.32
N ASP A 15 11.41 -34.72 -21.54
CA ASP A 15 10.31 -33.76 -21.69
C ASP A 15 9.49 -34.08 -22.94
N ALA A 16 10.16 -34.46 -24.04
CA ALA A 16 9.49 -34.86 -25.27
C ALA A 16 8.67 -36.16 -25.08
N GLN A 17 9.17 -37.12 -24.32
CA GLN A 17 8.45 -38.36 -24.00
C GLN A 17 7.24 -38.08 -23.09
N VAL A 18 7.41 -37.28 -22.04
CA VAL A 18 6.33 -36.89 -21.12
C VAL A 18 5.25 -36.12 -21.87
N ARG A 19 5.62 -35.17 -22.75
CA ARG A 19 4.65 -34.46 -23.60
C ARG A 19 3.85 -35.41 -24.49
N ARG A 20 4.50 -36.41 -25.10
CA ARG A 20 3.80 -37.42 -25.92
C ARG A 20 2.82 -38.25 -25.08
N LEU A 21 3.24 -38.70 -23.90
CA LEU A 21 2.39 -39.48 -23.01
C LEU A 21 1.16 -38.67 -22.56
N LEU A 22 1.34 -37.41 -22.17
CA LEU A 22 0.24 -36.51 -21.80
C LEU A 22 -0.71 -36.24 -22.98
N GLN A 23 -0.19 -36.10 -24.20
CA GLN A 23 -1.00 -35.90 -25.40
C GLN A 23 -1.83 -37.14 -25.73
N GLN A 24 -1.21 -38.32 -25.72
CA GLN A 24 -1.88 -39.60 -25.99
C GLN A 24 -3.00 -39.90 -24.97
N ASN A 25 -2.79 -39.51 -23.70
CA ASN A 25 -3.73 -39.78 -22.61
C ASN A 25 -4.66 -38.60 -22.28
N ARG A 26 -4.68 -37.55 -23.11
CA ARG A 26 -5.40 -36.31 -22.79
C ARG A 26 -6.89 -36.50 -22.53
N GLY A 27 -7.53 -37.44 -23.25
CA GLY A 27 -8.94 -37.78 -23.03
C GLY A 27 -9.19 -38.37 -21.64
N VAL A 28 -8.40 -39.38 -21.26
CA VAL A 28 -8.49 -40.03 -19.94
C VAL A 28 -8.19 -39.05 -18.81
N ILE A 29 -7.16 -38.21 -18.97
CA ILE A 29 -6.81 -37.17 -17.99
C ILE A 29 -7.97 -36.19 -17.80
N THR A 30 -8.63 -35.79 -18.89
CA THR A 30 -9.77 -34.88 -18.83
C THR A 30 -10.96 -35.54 -18.15
N GLN A 31 -11.27 -36.81 -18.48
CA GLN A 31 -12.35 -37.57 -17.86
C GLN A 31 -12.15 -37.73 -16.35
N LEU A 32 -10.94 -38.06 -15.90
CA LEU A 32 -10.60 -38.16 -14.48
C LEU A 32 -10.71 -36.80 -13.79
N ALA A 33 -10.19 -35.74 -14.42
CA ALA A 33 -10.27 -34.39 -13.87
C ALA A 33 -11.73 -33.92 -13.71
N ASP A 34 -12.60 -34.24 -14.67
CA ASP A 34 -14.03 -33.94 -14.57
C ASP A 34 -14.72 -34.79 -13.51
N GLN A 35 -14.37 -36.07 -13.36
CA GLN A 35 -14.92 -36.93 -12.31
C GLN A 35 -14.59 -36.40 -10.91
N PHE A 36 -13.36 -35.93 -10.67
CA PHE A 36 -12.98 -35.34 -9.38
C PHE A 36 -13.52 -33.93 -9.17
N SER A 37 -13.70 -33.15 -10.24
CA SER A 37 -14.14 -31.75 -10.16
C SER A 37 -15.65 -31.55 -10.39
N GLY A 38 -16.42 -32.62 -10.61
CA GLY A 38 -17.84 -32.53 -10.96
C GLY A 38 -18.08 -31.84 -12.31
N GLY A 39 -17.16 -31.96 -13.27
CA GLY A 39 -17.24 -31.35 -14.60
C GLY A 39 -16.68 -29.92 -14.72
N ARG A 40 -16.22 -29.33 -13.61
CA ARG A 40 -15.70 -27.94 -13.60
C ARG A 40 -14.41 -27.78 -14.39
N TYR A 41 -13.60 -28.83 -14.50
CA TYR A 41 -12.36 -28.81 -15.29
C TYR A 41 -12.64 -28.50 -16.76
N SER A 42 -13.57 -29.24 -17.39
CA SER A 42 -13.99 -28.97 -18.76
C SER A 42 -14.73 -27.65 -18.93
N GLU A 43 -15.58 -27.24 -17.96
CA GLU A 43 -16.25 -25.94 -18.00
C GLU A 43 -15.25 -24.77 -18.02
N SER A 44 -14.21 -24.82 -17.19
CA SER A 44 -13.19 -23.76 -17.11
C SER A 44 -12.39 -23.59 -18.40
N LYS A 45 -12.30 -24.63 -19.22
CA LYS A 45 -11.59 -24.64 -20.50
C LYS A 45 -12.48 -24.26 -21.69
N LYS A 46 -13.80 -24.16 -21.51
CA LYS A 46 -14.67 -23.62 -22.54
C LYS A 46 -14.30 -22.16 -22.79
N PRO A 47 -14.24 -21.71 -24.06
CA PRO A 47 -13.98 -20.32 -24.36
C PRO A 47 -15.05 -19.47 -23.66
N LYS A 48 -14.60 -18.58 -22.76
CA LYS A 48 -15.50 -17.60 -22.16
C LYS A 48 -16.04 -16.73 -23.28
N GLN A 49 -17.36 -16.56 -23.32
CA GLN A 49 -17.96 -15.60 -24.23
C GLN A 49 -17.36 -14.23 -23.93
N LEU A 50 -16.92 -13.55 -24.99
CA LEU A 50 -16.51 -12.16 -24.88
C LEU A 50 -17.71 -11.37 -24.32
N PRO A 51 -17.49 -10.42 -23.40
CA PRO A 51 -18.58 -9.58 -22.92
C PRO A 51 -19.25 -8.91 -24.11
N GLN A 52 -20.53 -9.21 -24.34
CA GLN A 52 -21.34 -8.55 -25.36
C GLN A 52 -21.58 -7.09 -24.92
N ALA A 53 -21.40 -6.16 -25.86
CA ALA A 53 -21.55 -4.72 -25.59
C ALA A 53 -23.01 -4.27 -25.39
N GLU A 54 -23.98 -5.15 -25.68
CA GLU A 54 -25.41 -4.84 -25.54
C GLU A 54 -25.90 -5.11 -24.12
N GLY A 55 -26.43 -4.08 -23.47
CA GLY A 55 -27.01 -4.19 -22.12
C GLY A 55 -26.06 -3.89 -20.96
N LEU A 56 -24.88 -3.30 -21.21
CA LEU A 56 -24.09 -2.70 -20.14
C LEU A 56 -24.90 -1.55 -19.52
N ILE A 57 -25.50 -1.81 -18.35
CA ILE A 57 -25.83 -0.74 -17.42
C ILE A 57 -24.47 -0.22 -16.94
N ILE A 58 -23.89 0.69 -17.71
CA ILE A 58 -22.70 1.43 -17.29
C ILE A 58 -23.19 2.30 -16.13
N HIS A 59 -23.01 1.82 -14.91
CA HIS A 59 -22.97 2.70 -13.75
C HIS A 59 -21.74 3.58 -13.94
N ILE A 60 -21.88 4.63 -14.74
CA ILE A 60 -21.04 5.80 -14.66
C ILE A 60 -21.33 6.32 -13.26
N GLY A 61 -20.57 5.83 -12.28
CA GLY A 61 -20.62 6.34 -10.92
C GLY A 61 -20.49 7.85 -11.07
N GLY A 62 -21.55 8.57 -10.72
CA GLY A 62 -21.61 10.01 -10.87
C GLY A 62 -20.31 10.64 -10.37
N SER A 63 -19.83 11.65 -11.07
CA SER A 63 -18.63 12.40 -10.70
C SER A 63 -18.57 12.55 -9.19
N ALA A 64 -17.50 12.03 -8.57
CA ALA A 64 -17.32 12.10 -7.14
C ALA A 64 -17.60 13.54 -6.69
N LYS A 65 -18.48 13.70 -5.69
CA LYS A 65 -18.78 15.00 -5.10
C LYS A 65 -17.45 15.70 -4.84
N PRO A 66 -17.28 16.99 -5.20
CA PRO A 66 -16.05 17.72 -4.92
C PRO A 66 -15.69 17.50 -3.46
N ALA A 67 -14.45 17.05 -3.23
CA ALA A 67 -13.98 16.75 -1.89
C ALA A 67 -14.19 18.01 -1.04
N PRO A 68 -14.78 17.88 0.16
CA PRO A 68 -14.88 19.02 1.07
C PRO A 68 -13.48 19.59 1.32
N GLU A 69 -13.42 20.88 1.69
CA GLU A 69 -12.17 21.48 2.13
C GLU A 69 -11.61 20.65 3.30
N PRO A 70 -10.30 20.31 3.26
CA PRO A 70 -9.72 19.49 4.30
C PRO A 70 -9.75 20.25 5.63
N GLU A 71 -10.16 19.56 6.69
CA GLU A 71 -10.10 20.06 8.07
C GLU A 71 -8.91 19.38 8.78
N PRO A 72 -7.70 19.96 8.68
CA PRO A 72 -6.51 19.35 9.25
C PRO A 72 -6.56 19.41 10.78
N LYS A 73 -6.29 18.27 11.42
CA LYS A 73 -6.01 18.19 12.86
C LYS A 73 -4.72 17.43 13.15
N ILE A 74 -3.98 17.87 14.17
CA ILE A 74 -2.78 17.17 14.63
C ILE A 74 -3.17 15.98 15.47
N ARG A 75 -2.77 14.79 15.04
CA ARG A 75 -2.99 13.52 15.72
C ARG A 75 -1.68 12.87 16.11
N LEU A 76 -1.61 12.42 17.36
CA LEU A 76 -0.63 11.43 17.78
C LEU A 76 -1.24 10.02 17.65
N THR A 77 -0.65 9.19 16.80
CA THR A 77 -1.10 7.81 16.62
C THR A 77 -0.51 6.89 17.69
N THR A 78 -1.15 5.73 17.90
CA THR A 78 -0.71 4.73 18.90
C THR A 78 0.67 4.13 18.61
N ASN A 79 1.10 4.12 17.34
CA ASN A 79 2.46 3.74 16.95
C ASN A 79 3.48 4.88 17.09
N GLY A 80 3.12 5.98 17.74
CA GLY A 80 4.02 7.09 18.06
C GLY A 80 4.25 8.08 16.93
N ARG A 81 3.49 8.05 15.83
CA ARG A 81 3.66 9.01 14.73
C ARG A 81 2.86 10.28 14.99
N VAL A 82 3.46 11.43 14.70
CA VAL A 82 2.82 12.74 14.77
C VAL A 82 2.43 13.16 13.36
N ILE A 83 1.13 13.23 13.08
CA ILE A 83 0.60 13.45 11.73
C ILE A 83 -0.50 14.51 11.73
N ALA A 84 -0.68 15.21 10.61
CA ALA A 84 -1.93 15.92 10.32
C ALA A 84 -2.89 14.96 9.62
N VAL A 85 -4.13 14.89 10.08
CA VAL A 85 -5.21 14.12 9.45
C VAL A 85 -6.35 15.04 9.06
N ASP A 86 -6.99 14.74 7.93
CA ASP A 86 -8.24 15.36 7.54
C ASP A 86 -9.40 14.66 8.27
N VAL A 87 -10.12 15.36 9.14
CA VAL A 87 -11.15 14.76 10.01
C VAL A 87 -12.30 14.12 9.20
N PRO A 88 -12.89 14.78 8.19
CA PRO A 88 -13.92 14.19 7.34
C PRO A 88 -13.52 12.90 6.63
N SER A 89 -12.28 12.79 6.13
CA SER A 89 -11.85 11.65 5.30
C SER A 89 -10.99 10.63 6.05
N GLY A 90 -10.47 10.98 7.23
CA GLY A 90 -9.46 10.21 7.96
C GLY A 90 -8.12 10.11 7.24
N ARG A 91 -7.93 10.83 6.13
CA ARG A 91 -6.71 10.76 5.31
C ARG A 91 -5.57 11.47 6.03
N GLN A 92 -4.41 10.81 6.05
CA GLN A 92 -3.17 11.47 6.46
C GLN A 92 -2.80 12.55 5.44
N LEU A 93 -2.72 13.80 5.89
CA LEU A 93 -2.31 14.95 5.09
C LEU A 93 -0.81 15.17 5.15
N GLN A 94 -0.23 15.07 6.36
CA GLN A 94 1.18 15.36 6.57
C GLN A 94 1.77 14.52 7.71
N HIS A 95 3.07 14.23 7.64
CA HIS A 95 3.84 13.56 8.70
C HIS A 95 4.87 14.53 9.24
N PHE A 96 4.82 14.82 10.55
CA PHE A 96 5.73 15.75 11.21
C PHE A 96 6.91 15.06 11.86
N GLY A 97 6.76 13.80 12.29
CA GLY A 97 7.81 13.08 12.98
C GLY A 97 7.29 11.89 13.77
N ASP A 98 8.17 11.29 14.54
CA ASP A 98 7.88 10.11 15.35
C ASP A 98 8.39 10.30 16.79
N ILE A 99 7.66 9.74 17.74
CA ILE A 99 8.11 9.54 19.11
C ILE A 99 8.91 8.26 19.16
N ARG A 100 10.21 8.38 19.41
CA ARG A 100 11.13 7.25 19.54
C ARG A 100 11.46 7.00 21.00
N ASP A 101 11.60 5.73 21.37
CA ASP A 101 12.17 5.39 22.68
C ASP A 101 13.71 5.40 22.56
N ARG A 102 14.35 6.17 23.42
CA ARG A 102 15.81 6.21 23.55
C ARG A 102 16.17 6.04 25.03
N ARG A 103 16.64 4.84 25.38
CA ARG A 103 17.06 4.47 26.75
C ARG A 103 15.93 4.66 27.78
N GLY A 104 14.69 4.34 27.42
CA GLY A 104 13.52 4.46 28.30
C GLY A 104 12.91 5.86 28.36
N LEU A 105 13.43 6.81 27.57
CA LEU A 105 12.85 8.14 27.41
C LEU A 105 12.17 8.22 26.05
N LYS A 106 10.92 8.68 26.02
CA LYS A 106 10.21 8.98 24.78
C LYS A 106 10.66 10.34 24.28
N ILE A 107 11.16 10.40 23.06
CA ILE A 107 11.71 11.62 22.47
C ILE A 107 11.01 11.88 21.14
N PHE A 108 10.53 13.10 20.93
CA PHE A 108 10.02 13.51 19.62
C PHE A 108 11.19 13.73 18.66
N VAL A 109 11.09 13.14 17.47
CA VAL A 109 12.08 13.28 16.41
C VAL A 109 11.37 13.79 15.17
N LEU A 110 11.74 15.00 14.74
CA LEU A 110 11.17 15.69 13.59
C LEU A 110 11.51 14.94 12.30
N ALA A 111 10.58 14.91 11.35
CA ALA A 111 10.70 14.24 10.08
C ALA A 111 11.66 14.98 9.12
N THR A 112 12.95 14.99 9.42
CA THR A 112 13.97 15.65 8.61
C THR A 112 14.90 14.63 7.96
N THR A 113 15.63 15.05 6.92
CA THR A 113 16.69 14.23 6.30
C THR A 113 17.80 13.91 7.30
N ALA A 114 18.16 14.87 8.17
CA ALA A 114 19.15 14.69 9.23
C ALA A 114 18.75 13.59 10.24
N ASN A 115 17.44 13.45 10.50
CA ASN A 115 16.88 12.43 11.38
C ASN A 115 16.60 11.08 10.67
N GLY A 116 16.98 10.96 9.39
CA GLY A 116 16.92 9.73 8.60
C GLY A 116 15.56 9.44 7.95
N PHE A 117 14.70 10.45 7.78
CA PHE A 117 13.41 10.28 7.12
C PHE A 117 13.55 10.32 5.59
N ILE A 118 12.86 9.39 4.91
CA ILE A 118 12.85 9.28 3.44
C ILE A 118 12.01 10.40 2.81
N ALA A 119 10.95 10.83 3.49
CA ALA A 119 10.09 11.94 3.09
C ALA A 119 10.20 13.04 4.14
N PRO A 120 11.16 13.98 3.99
CA PRO A 120 11.34 15.06 4.94
C PRO A 120 10.19 16.07 4.87
N LEU A 121 9.97 16.75 5.97
CA LEU A 121 9.08 17.88 6.09
C LEU A 121 9.61 19.06 5.26
N ASP A 122 8.71 19.92 4.80
CA ASP A 122 9.05 21.15 4.10
C ASP A 122 9.92 22.06 4.97
N GLU A 123 10.82 22.83 4.33
CA GLU A 123 11.83 23.64 5.02
C GLU A 123 11.21 24.66 5.98
N ALA A 124 10.14 25.33 5.55
CA ALA A 124 9.41 26.30 6.39
C ALA A 124 8.84 25.67 7.67
N LYS A 125 8.26 24.47 7.59
CA LYS A 125 7.73 23.78 8.77
C LYS A 125 8.84 23.12 9.59
N THR A 126 9.91 22.72 8.95
CA THR A 126 11.11 22.22 9.63
C THR A 126 11.72 23.30 10.50
N GLU A 127 11.86 24.52 9.97
CA GLU A 127 12.37 25.68 10.71
C GLU A 127 11.41 26.08 11.84
N ALA A 128 10.10 26.10 11.58
CA ALA A 128 9.10 26.41 12.58
C ALA A 128 9.10 25.41 13.76
N LEU A 129 9.42 24.14 13.52
CA LEU A 129 9.40 23.07 14.52
C LEU A 129 10.80 22.63 15.00
N ALA A 130 11.86 23.32 14.59
CA ALA A 130 13.24 22.93 14.90
C ALA A 130 13.54 22.98 16.41
N ASP A 131 12.84 23.86 17.14
CA ASP A 131 13.00 24.07 18.57
C ASP A 131 12.47 22.91 19.42
N ILE A 132 11.51 22.15 18.91
CA ILE A 132 10.91 21.00 19.58
C ILE A 132 11.51 19.66 19.16
N ASP A 133 12.42 19.64 18.17
CA ASP A 133 13.12 18.42 17.78
C ASP A 133 14.01 17.93 18.92
N GLY A 134 13.81 16.67 19.34
CA GLY A 134 14.54 16.07 20.46
C GLY A 134 13.93 16.31 21.84
N VAL A 135 12.75 16.93 21.95
CA VAL A 135 12.06 17.11 23.25
C VAL A 135 11.66 15.75 23.85
N VAL A 136 11.90 15.61 25.15
CA VAL A 136 11.54 14.42 25.93
C VAL A 136 10.08 14.52 26.38
N LEU A 137 9.29 13.52 26.04
CA LEU A 137 7.94 13.35 26.55
C LEU A 137 7.96 12.59 27.87
N GLY A 138 7.18 13.09 28.83
CA GLY A 138 7.10 12.56 30.18
C GLY A 138 5.87 13.08 30.93
N PRO A 139 5.84 12.93 32.27
CA PRO A 139 4.69 13.36 33.08
C PRO A 139 4.38 14.86 32.98
N SER A 140 5.39 15.69 32.73
CA SER A 140 5.28 17.14 32.63
C SER A 140 5.05 17.66 31.21
N TYR A 141 5.23 16.80 30.20
CA TYR A 141 5.08 17.16 28.79
C TYR A 141 4.60 15.94 28.01
N SER A 142 3.28 15.89 27.80
CA SER A 142 2.58 14.77 27.21
C SER A 142 2.52 14.87 25.68
N GLY A 143 2.06 13.80 25.04
CA GLY A 143 1.81 13.81 23.59
C GLY A 143 0.71 14.80 23.17
N ALA A 144 -0.24 15.11 24.06
CA ALA A 144 -1.27 16.11 23.81
C ALA A 144 -0.69 17.53 23.86
N ASP A 145 0.26 17.78 24.77
CA ASP A 145 0.99 19.05 24.84
C ASP A 145 1.81 19.25 23.57
N LEU A 146 2.53 18.21 23.12
CA LEU A 146 3.25 18.22 21.84
C LEU A 146 2.32 18.53 20.65
N ALA A 147 1.14 17.90 20.58
CA ALA A 147 0.18 18.16 19.51
C ALA A 147 -0.34 19.60 19.53
N THR A 148 -0.58 20.15 20.73
CA THR A 148 -1.00 21.54 20.92
C THR A 148 0.09 22.51 20.49
N ASP A 149 1.32 22.23 20.88
CA ASP A 149 2.52 23.02 20.57
C ASP A 149 2.82 23.06 19.06
N ILE A 150 2.70 21.93 18.38
CA ILE A 150 2.81 21.86 16.91
C ILE A 150 1.66 22.63 16.28
N GLY A 151 0.46 22.49 16.84
CA GLY A 151 -0.73 23.14 16.34
C GLY A 151 -0.67 24.67 16.42
N LEU A 152 -0.14 25.22 17.51
CA LEU A 152 0.07 26.66 17.68
C LEU A 152 1.10 27.22 16.70
N ARG A 153 2.17 26.46 16.40
CA ARG A 153 3.23 26.90 15.48
C ARG A 153 2.81 26.86 14.02
N LEU A 154 1.92 25.92 13.66
CA LEU A 154 1.51 25.67 12.28
C LEU A 154 0.07 26.12 11.96
N ASP A 155 -0.63 26.70 12.93
CA ASP A 155 -2.05 27.07 12.83
C ASP A 155 -2.96 25.88 12.48
N ILE A 156 -2.69 24.71 13.08
CA ILE A 156 -3.46 23.47 12.88
C ILE A 156 -3.97 22.98 14.25
N PRO A 157 -5.28 22.91 14.50
CA PRO A 157 -5.77 22.50 15.81
C PRO A 157 -5.41 21.04 16.15
N PRO A 158 -5.13 20.70 17.43
CA PRO A 158 -4.97 19.30 17.83
C PRO A 158 -6.29 18.52 17.75
N GLU A 159 -6.20 17.22 17.50
CA GLU A 159 -7.32 16.28 17.65
C GLU A 159 -7.52 16.02 19.15
N THR A 160 -8.69 16.43 19.67
CA THR A 160 -9.07 16.36 21.09
C THR A 160 -9.18 14.95 21.63
#